data_AF-A0A952QCS8-F1
#
_entry.id   AF-A0A952QCS8-F1
#
_cell.length_a   1.000
_cell.length_b   1.000
_cell.length_c   1.000
_cell.angle_alpha   90.00
_cell.angle_beta   90.00
_cell.angle_gamma   90.00
#
_symmetry.space_group_name_H-M   'P 1'
#
loop_
_entity.id
_entity.type
_entity.pdbx_description
1 polymer ?
#
loop_
_entity_poly.entity_id
_entity_poly.type
_entity_poly.pdbx_seq_one_letter_code
_entity_poly.pdbx_strand_id
1 'polypeptide(L)'
;MYEDAYRVPFRLDRRPPVYGLLNTSDERVTGVAITIHGAGVLAANNPATLLPGERLDVTVAGAHLERGTILVVRWRRLDGVEYLWRVNA
;
A
#
# COMPACT_ATOMS: atom_id res chain seq x y z
N MET A 1 -12.22 -2.65 -27.38
CA MET A 1 -12.78 -2.20 -26.09
C MET A 1 -11.63 -1.59 -25.34
N TYR A 2 -11.66 -0.29 -25.06
CA TYR A 2 -10.63 0.36 -24.26
C TYR A 2 -11.11 0.36 -22.81
N GLU A 3 -10.19 0.07 -21.89
CA GLU A 3 -10.43 0.18 -20.46
C GLU A 3 -9.61 1.37 -19.95
N ASP A 4 -10.22 2.21 -19.14
CA ASP A 4 -9.52 3.31 -18.49
C ASP A 4 -8.54 2.77 -17.44
N ALA A 5 -7.43 3.47 -17.26
CA ALA A 5 -6.48 3.11 -16.23
C ALA A 5 -7.14 3.14 -14.85
N TYR A 6 -7.08 2.02 -14.12
CA TYR A 6 -7.60 1.95 -12.77
C TYR A 6 -6.87 2.92 -11.85
N ARG A 7 -7.63 3.81 -11.21
CA ARG A 7 -7.09 4.78 -10.27
C ARG A 7 -6.65 4.07 -9.00
N VAL A 8 -5.44 4.33 -8.54
CA VAL A 8 -4.97 3.86 -7.23
C VAL A 8 -5.95 4.34 -6.14
N PRO A 9 -6.54 3.44 -5.33
CA PRO A 9 -7.59 3.79 -4.37
C PRO A 9 -7.03 4.36 -3.07
N PHE A 10 -5.70 4.41 -2.92
CA PHE A 10 -5.06 4.72 -1.65
C PHE A 10 -4.44 6.10 -1.58
N ARG A 11 -4.38 6.63 -0.36
CA ARG A 11 -3.46 7.69 0.04
C ARG A 11 -2.45 7.13 1.04
N LEU A 12 -1.17 7.40 0.81
CA LEU A 12 -0.09 7.05 1.74
C LEU A 12 0.29 8.26 2.60
N ASP A 13 0.18 8.12 3.91
CA ASP A 13 0.66 9.06 4.91
C ASP A 13 2.03 8.57 5.44
N ARG A 14 3.07 9.40 5.27
CA ARG A 14 4.47 9.04 5.55
C ARG A 14 4.92 9.72 6.83
N ARG A 15 5.00 8.97 7.93
CA ARG A 15 5.47 9.48 9.23
C ARG A 15 6.43 8.47 9.86
N PRO A 16 7.66 8.33 9.33
CA PRO A 16 8.59 7.31 9.77
C PRO A 16 8.72 7.26 11.30
N PRO A 17 8.72 6.05 11.91
CA PRO A 17 8.77 4.75 11.24
C PRO A 17 7.39 4.21 10.80
N VAL A 18 6.30 4.96 11.01
CA VAL A 18 4.93 4.50 10.71
C VAL A 18 4.43 5.05 9.37
N TYR A 19 3.90 4.15 8.56
CA TYR A 19 3.32 4.45 7.26
C TYR A 19 1.89 3.99 7.25
N GLY A 20 0.98 4.89 6.90
CA GLY A 20 -0.44 4.54 6.85
C GLY A 20 -1.02 4.62 5.47
N LEU A 21 -1.62 3.51 5.06
CA LEU A 21 -2.31 3.35 3.81
C LEU A 21 -3.82 3.50 4.05
N LEU A 22 -4.38 4.63 3.63
CA LEU A 22 -5.80 4.92 3.73
C LEU A 22 -6.51 4.56 2.43
N ASN A 23 -7.58 3.77 2.50
CA ASN A 23 -8.49 3.60 1.38
C ASN A 23 -9.36 4.85 1.21
N THR A 24 -9.16 5.57 0.12
CA THR A 24 -9.85 6.82 -0.21
C THR A 24 -10.87 6.67 -1.33
N SER A 25 -11.04 5.48 -1.89
CA SER A 25 -12.11 5.20 -2.83
C SER A 25 -13.41 4.85 -2.09
N ASP A 26 -14.47 4.70 -2.86
CA ASP A 26 -15.79 4.16 -2.46
C ASP A 26 -15.86 2.63 -2.60
N GLU A 27 -14.75 1.97 -2.93
CA GLU A 27 -14.68 0.52 -3.15
C GLU A 27 -14.06 -0.21 -1.95
N ARG A 28 -14.60 -1.39 -1.62
CA ARG A 28 -13.90 -2.36 -0.78
C ARG A 28 -12.76 -3.00 -1.57
N VAL A 29 -11.56 -3.02 -1.00
CA VAL A 29 -10.38 -3.70 -1.58
C VAL A 29 -9.88 -4.78 -0.63
N THR A 30 -9.39 -5.88 -1.21
CA THR A 30 -9.00 -7.08 -0.47
C THR A 30 -7.55 -7.47 -0.74
N GLY A 31 -6.99 -8.31 0.13
CA GLY A 31 -5.62 -8.80 -0.02
C GLY A 31 -4.58 -7.67 0.00
N VAL A 32 -4.90 -6.55 0.67
CA VAL A 32 -4.04 -5.37 0.78
C VAL A 32 -2.80 -5.76 1.56
N ALA A 33 -1.65 -5.72 0.90
CA ALA A 33 -0.37 -6.05 1.50
C ALA A 33 0.68 -5.04 1.03
N ILE A 34 1.63 -4.74 1.93
CA ILE A 34 2.79 -3.90 1.63
C ILE A 34 4.01 -4.79 1.67
N THR A 35 4.85 -4.72 0.65
CA THR A 35 6.21 -5.30 0.65
C THR A 35 7.25 -4.20 0.50
N ILE A 36 8.48 -4.49 0.90
CA ILE A 36 9.59 -3.54 0.90
C ILE A 36 10.72 -4.06 0.02
N HIS A 37 11.35 -3.14 -0.72
CA HIS A 37 12.58 -3.40 -1.47
C HIS A 37 13.61 -2.33 -1.09
N GLY A 38 14.85 -2.75 -0.81
CA GLY A 38 15.93 -1.84 -0.40
C GLY A 38 16.45 -2.15 1.00
N ALA A 39 17.03 -1.14 1.65
CA ALA A 39 17.75 -1.28 2.92
C ALA A 39 16.84 -1.27 4.18
N GLY A 40 15.55 -1.00 4.03
CA GLY A 40 14.60 -1.00 5.14
C GLY A 40 14.01 -2.39 5.44
N VAL A 41 13.49 -2.55 6.65
CA VAL A 41 12.80 -3.74 7.13
C VAL A 41 11.36 -3.39 7.47
N LEU A 42 10.41 -4.18 6.97
CA LEU A 42 8.99 -4.04 7.25
C LEU A 42 8.59 -5.01 8.37
N ALA A 43 7.92 -4.51 9.41
CA ALA A 43 7.26 -5.37 10.37
C ALA A 43 6.15 -6.17 9.66
N ALA A 44 6.13 -7.49 9.86
CA ALA A 44 5.22 -8.39 9.15
C ALA A 44 3.76 -7.89 9.22
N ASN A 45 3.10 -7.85 8.06
CA ASN A 45 1.69 -7.53 7.93
C ASN A 45 0.94 -8.73 7.34
N ASN A 46 -0.27 -8.97 7.83
CA ASN A 46 -1.18 -9.90 7.18
C ASN A 46 -1.93 -9.16 6.06
N PRO A 47 -2.25 -9.83 4.94
CA PRO A 47 -3.12 -9.25 3.93
C PRO A 47 -4.44 -8.80 4.57
N ALA A 48 -4.79 -7.52 4.37
CA ALA A 48 -5.98 -6.92 4.95
C ALA A 48 -7.09 -6.74 3.91
N THR A 49 -8.32 -6.62 4.39
CA THR A 49 -9.40 -5.98 3.63
C THR A 49 -9.55 -4.56 4.17
N LEU A 50 -9.65 -3.58 3.27
CA LEU A 50 -9.93 -2.19 3.64
C LEU A 50 -11.24 -1.75 3.00
N LEU A 51 -12.20 -1.38 3.85
CA LEU A 51 -13.41 -0.66 3.46
C LEU A 51 -13.09 0.81 3.14
N PRO A 52 -14.01 1.54 2.48
CA PRO A 52 -13.87 2.98 2.29
C PRO A 52 -13.58 3.71 3.62
N GLY A 53 -12.51 4.48 3.67
CA GLY A 53 -12.09 5.23 4.85
C GLY A 53 -11.26 4.43 5.87
N GLU A 54 -11.11 3.11 5.71
CA GLU A 54 -10.25 2.33 6.59
C GLU A 54 -8.76 2.50 6.27
N ARG A 55 -7.94 2.34 7.31
CA ARG A 55 -6.51 2.56 7.26
C ARG A 55 -5.74 1.32 7.74
N LEU A 56 -4.70 0.97 7.01
CA LEU A 56 -3.68 0.01 7.43
C LEU A 56 -2.40 0.77 7.80
N ASP A 57 -1.98 0.69 9.06
CA ASP A 57 -0.68 1.17 9.49
C ASP A 57 0.35 0.05 9.46
N VAL A 58 1.53 0.35 8.92
CA VAL A 58 2.69 -0.53 8.94
C VAL A 58 3.90 0.19 9.50
N THR A 59 4.80 -0.56 10.14
CA THR A 59 6.05 -0.02 10.66
C THR A 59 7.20 -0.44 9.76
N VAL A 60 7.98 0.54 9.30
CA VAL A 60 9.20 0.34 8.51
C VAL A 60 10.37 0.93 9.29
N ALA A 61 11.38 0.09 9.55
CA ALA A 61 12.61 0.46 10.23
C ALA A 61 13.79 0.48 9.25
N GLY A 62 14.74 1.38 9.46
CA GLY A 62 15.97 1.47 8.66
C GLY A 62 16.54 2.88 8.64
N ALA A 63 17.77 3.03 8.15
CA ALA A 63 18.42 4.33 7.96
C ALA A 63 18.16 4.83 6.53
N HIS A 64 17.95 6.15 6.39
CA HIS A 64 17.79 6.82 5.09
C HIS A 64 16.75 6.17 4.17
N LEU A 65 15.61 5.76 4.75
CA LEU A 65 14.54 5.07 4.02
C LEU A 65 14.13 5.83 2.75
N GLU A 66 14.11 7.16 2.83
CA GLU A 66 13.73 8.06 1.75
C GLU A 66 14.65 8.00 0.51
N ARG A 67 15.88 7.49 0.67
CA ARG A 67 16.90 7.47 -0.39
C ARG A 67 17.10 6.11 -1.05
N GLY A 68 16.55 5.03 -0.48
CA GLY A 68 16.89 3.69 -0.93
C GLY A 68 15.85 2.62 -0.63
N THR A 69 14.64 3.01 -0.21
CA THR A 69 13.57 2.08 0.13
C THR A 69 12.33 2.34 -0.71
N ILE A 70 11.83 1.28 -1.31
CA ILE A 70 10.58 1.26 -2.08
C ILE A 70 9.56 0.46 -1.29
N LEU A 71 8.37 1.03 -1.14
CA LEU A 71 7.18 0.29 -0.70
C LEU A 71 6.37 -0.09 -1.93
N VAL A 72 5.92 -1.33 -1.94
CA VAL A 72 5.06 -1.88 -2.98
C VAL A 72 3.75 -2.26 -2.31
N VAL A 73 2.68 -1.55 -2.68
CA VAL A 73 1.33 -1.83 -2.22
C VAL A 73 0.66 -2.72 -3.25
N ARG A 74 0.15 -3.89 -2.83
CA ARG A 74 -0.60 -4.82 -3.66
C ARG A 74 -2.01 -4.99 -3.11
N TRP A 75 -3.01 -5.06 -3.98
CA TRP A 75 -4.40 -5.30 -3.59
C TRP A 75 -5.19 -5.94 -4.73
N ARG A 76 -6.38 -6.44 -4.42
CA ARG A 76 -7.35 -6.96 -5.39
C ARG A 76 -8.67 -6.23 -5.28
N ARG A 77 -9.24 -5.88 -6.43
CA ARG A 77 -10.62 -5.41 -6.55
C ARG A 77 -11.61 -6.57 -6.40
N LEU A 78 -12.91 -6.23 -6.36
CA LEU A 78 -13.99 -7.21 -6.28
C LEU A 78 -14.09 -8.13 -7.51
N ASP A 79 -13.65 -7.63 -8.67
CA ASP A 79 -13.54 -8.41 -9.91
C ASP A 79 -12.38 -9.43 -9.89
N GLY A 80 -11.56 -9.44 -8.83
CA GLY A 80 -10.42 -10.33 -8.66
C GLY A 80 -9.14 -9.86 -9.33
N VAL A 81 -9.17 -8.76 -10.09
CA VAL A 81 -7.99 -8.19 -10.73
C VAL A 81 -7.05 -7.65 -9.66
N GLU A 82 -5.77 -8.00 -9.79
CA GLU A 82 -4.71 -7.58 -8.90
C GLU A 82 -3.99 -6.36 -9.44
N TYR A 83 -3.76 -5.39 -8.56
CA TYR A 83 -3.06 -4.16 -8.88
C TYR A 83 -1.89 -3.95 -7.92
N LEU A 84 -0.92 -3.18 -8.40
CA LEU A 84 0.27 -2.84 -7.66
C LEU A 84 0.59 -1.36 -7.80
N TRP A 85 0.96 -0.73 -6.69
CA TRP A 85 1.40 0.65 -6.63
C TRP A 85 2.75 0.74 -5.95
N ARG A 86 3.75 1.18 -6.72
CA ARG A 86 5.11 1.41 -6.28
C ARG A 86 5.27 2.84 -5.78
N VAL A 87 5.75 3.00 -4.56
CA VAL A 87 6.04 4.31 -3.94
C VAL A 87 7.39 4.30 -3.24
N ASN A 88 8.01 5.47 -3.15
CA ASN A 88 9.15 5.62 -2.25
C ASN A 88 8.62 5.66 -0.81
N ALA A 89 9.36 5.00 0.09
CA ALA A 89 9.19 5.15 1.53
C ALA A 89 9.40 6.62 1.88
#